data_AF-A0A1E4RFT1-F1
#
_entry.id   AF-A0A1E4RFT1-F1
#
_cell.length_a   1.000
_cell.length_b   1.000
_cell.length_c   1.000
_cell.angle_alpha   90.00
_cell.angle_beta   90.00
_cell.angle_gamma   90.00
#
_symmetry.space_group_name_H-M   'P 1'
#
loop_
_entity.id
_entity.type
_entity.pdbx_description
1 polymer ?
#
loop_
_entity_poly.entity_id
_entity_poly.type
_entity_poly.pdbx_seq_one_letter_code
_entity_poly.pdbx_strand_id
1 'polypeptide(L)'
;MVELIQINSLALLNVSDHISREKTGKYGVLLGTKNESNDSITIGTSFEVNFDGDSIDWDHLNKKISLMDTVLPQYRLIGLYQINENISPNEETKLMIEQFANSNILIYVIFGLNSTDDQIAKAYTVDDLSPINTRIQTTFIESAATSTIINHQYYSNQLEKSNQLPIKDDGLNISLNQLESKMEKILNCLDTLPEDKKFETHKLVVHLSNRLKSYDPKSELSGFNSKAQSIQLSILTSQLAAIDNLNYQISKNLKSYGINSRSQTQSN
;
A
#
# COMPACT_ATOMS: atom_id res chain seq x y z
N MET A 1 1.55 2.50 -24.62
CA MET A 1 2.84 1.95 -24.13
C MET A 1 2.75 2.03 -22.62
N VAL A 2 3.02 0.97 -21.85
CA VAL A 2 2.78 1.03 -20.39
C VAL A 2 3.76 2.01 -19.74
N GLU A 3 3.25 3.13 -19.23
CA GLU A 3 4.10 4.19 -18.66
C GLU A 3 4.34 4.02 -17.17
N LEU A 4 3.42 3.36 -16.46
CA LEU A 4 3.45 3.27 -15.00
C LEU A 4 2.85 1.97 -14.49
N ILE A 5 3.57 1.32 -13.57
CA ILE A 5 3.08 0.18 -12.79
C ILE A 5 2.88 0.58 -11.34
N GLN A 6 1.69 0.31 -10.83
CA GLN A 6 1.29 0.56 -9.45
C GLN A 6 1.14 -0.76 -8.72
N ILE A 7 1.92 -0.99 -7.66
CA ILE A 7 1.88 -2.24 -6.89
C ILE A 7 1.18 -1.98 -5.56
N ASN A 8 0.07 -2.68 -5.30
CA ASN A 8 -0.62 -2.61 -4.01
C ASN A 8 0.16 -3.35 -2.92
N SER A 9 -0.01 -2.92 -1.67
CA SER A 9 0.68 -3.52 -0.51
C SER A 9 0.34 -4.99 -0.31
N LEU A 10 -0.87 -5.44 -0.66
CA LEU A 10 -1.25 -6.84 -0.56
C LEU A 10 -0.38 -7.74 -1.45
N ALA A 11 -0.09 -7.30 -2.69
CA ALA A 11 0.80 -8.04 -3.58
C ALA A 11 2.23 -8.14 -3.02
N LEU A 12 2.70 -7.08 -2.36
CA LEU A 12 4.01 -7.07 -1.68
C LEU A 12 4.03 -8.00 -0.46
N LEU A 13 2.95 -8.04 0.32
CA LEU A 13 2.82 -8.94 1.46
C LEU A 13 2.83 -10.41 1.02
N ASN A 14 2.12 -10.74 -0.07
CA ASN A 14 2.13 -12.08 -0.63
C ASN A 14 3.52 -12.50 -1.14
N VAL A 15 4.25 -11.57 -1.76
CA VAL A 15 5.64 -11.81 -2.19
C VAL A 15 6.56 -11.98 -0.98
N SER A 16 6.41 -11.16 0.06
CA SER A 16 7.19 -11.27 1.31
C SER A 16 6.92 -12.57 2.05
N ASP A 17 5.67 -13.02 2.11
CA ASP A 17 5.29 -14.33 2.65
C ASP A 17 5.88 -15.47 1.80
N HIS A 18 5.88 -15.34 0.47
CA HIS A 18 6.54 -16.30 -0.44
C HIS A 18 8.04 -16.40 -0.16
N ILE A 19 8.73 -15.27 -0.01
CA ILE A 19 10.17 -15.21 0.37
C ILE A 19 10.39 -15.91 1.72
N SER A 20 9.55 -15.62 2.71
CA SER A 20 9.73 -16.11 4.09
C SER A 20 9.51 -17.61 4.26
N ARG A 21 8.78 -18.25 3.33
CA ARG A 21 8.48 -19.69 3.40
C ARG A 21 9.60 -20.58 2.88
N GLU A 22 10.69 -20.00 2.35
CA GLU A 22 11.83 -20.73 1.77
C GLU A 22 11.41 -21.86 0.81
N LYS A 23 10.25 -21.71 0.14
CA LYS A 23 9.79 -22.70 -0.84
C LYS A 23 10.72 -22.67 -2.05
N THR A 24 10.86 -23.82 -2.70
CA THR A 24 11.69 -24.02 -3.89
C THR A 24 11.29 -23.17 -5.11
N GLY A 25 10.11 -22.55 -5.08
CA GLY A 25 9.63 -21.65 -6.15
C GLY A 25 10.13 -20.22 -5.98
N LYS A 26 10.69 -19.64 -7.05
CA LYS A 26 11.07 -18.21 -7.09
C LYS A 26 10.10 -17.37 -7.93
N TYR A 27 9.00 -17.95 -8.39
CA TYR A 27 8.13 -17.34 -9.39
C TYR A 27 6.67 -17.31 -8.95
N GLY A 28 5.95 -16.32 -9.44
CA GLY A 28 4.51 -16.32 -9.34
C GLY A 28 3.85 -15.42 -10.36
N VAL A 29 2.53 -15.32 -10.26
CA VAL A 29 1.73 -14.47 -11.13
C VAL A 29 1.24 -13.22 -10.41
N LEU A 30 1.01 -12.18 -11.19
CA LEU A 30 0.49 -10.89 -10.78
C LEU A 30 -0.91 -10.72 -11.37
N LEU A 31 -1.87 -10.40 -10.51
CA LEU A 31 -3.24 -10.12 -10.88
C LEU A 31 -3.56 -8.64 -10.67
N GLY A 32 -4.30 -8.05 -11.60
CA GLY A 32 -4.66 -6.65 -11.51
C GLY A 32 -5.50 -6.14 -12.66
N THR A 33 -5.52 -4.82 -12.81
CA THR A 33 -6.30 -4.11 -13.82
C THR A 33 -5.40 -3.23 -14.68
N LYS A 34 -5.70 -3.17 -15.98
CA LYS A 34 -5.15 -2.14 -16.86
C LYS A 34 -6.12 -0.97 -16.93
N ASN A 35 -5.61 0.23 -16.69
CA ASN A 35 -6.37 1.46 -16.85
C ASN A 35 -6.06 2.06 -18.22
N GLU A 36 -7.04 2.00 -19.11
CA GLU A 36 -6.93 2.46 -20.50
C GLU A 36 -6.79 3.99 -20.61
N SER A 37 -7.22 4.74 -19.58
CA SER A 37 -7.22 6.21 -19.64
C SER A 37 -5.85 6.83 -19.40
N ASN A 38 -4.94 6.12 -18.75
CA ASN A 38 -3.64 6.65 -18.33
C ASN A 38 -2.48 5.65 -18.59
N ASP A 39 -2.70 4.66 -19.46
CA ASP A 39 -1.73 3.62 -19.82
C ASP A 39 -0.98 3.03 -18.61
N SER A 40 -1.70 2.90 -17.48
CA SER A 40 -1.14 2.37 -16.23
C SER A 40 -1.71 1.00 -15.88
N ILE A 41 -0.90 0.20 -15.19
CA ILE A 41 -1.30 -1.11 -14.70
C ILE A 41 -1.25 -1.08 -13.17
N THR A 42 -2.36 -1.46 -12.56
CA THR A 42 -2.47 -1.59 -11.10
C THR A 42 -2.48 -3.06 -10.72
N ILE A 43 -1.47 -3.49 -9.97
CA ILE A 43 -1.33 -4.83 -9.43
C ILE A 43 -2.05 -4.89 -8.09
N GLY A 44 -3.14 -5.65 -8.03
CA GLY A 44 -3.97 -5.77 -6.84
C GLY A 44 -3.51 -6.89 -5.90
N THR A 45 -3.12 -8.04 -6.46
CA THR A 45 -2.72 -9.23 -5.68
C THR A 45 -1.75 -10.09 -6.48
N SER A 46 -1.16 -11.08 -5.83
CA SER A 46 -0.21 -12.01 -6.42
C SER A 46 -0.30 -13.38 -5.76
N PHE A 47 0.16 -14.43 -6.45
CA PHE A 47 0.31 -15.75 -5.84
C PHE A 47 1.42 -16.58 -6.48
N GLU A 48 1.99 -17.50 -5.71
CA GLU A 48 3.05 -18.43 -6.15
C GLU A 48 2.56 -19.41 -7.24
N VAL A 49 3.44 -19.68 -8.19
CA VAL A 49 3.26 -20.68 -9.25
C VAL A 49 4.00 -21.95 -8.85
N ASN A 50 3.34 -23.10 -9.05
CA ASN A 50 3.95 -24.41 -8.84
C ASN A 50 4.61 -24.88 -10.14
N PHE A 51 5.71 -25.61 -9.99
CA PHE A 51 6.46 -26.20 -11.09
C PHE A 51 6.39 -27.72 -11.00
N ASP A 52 6.25 -28.35 -12.17
CA ASP A 52 6.46 -29.78 -12.37
C ASP A 52 7.77 -29.94 -13.17
N GLY A 53 8.85 -30.19 -12.44
CA GLY A 53 10.22 -30.12 -12.98
C GLY A 53 10.60 -28.70 -13.41
N ASP A 54 10.98 -28.54 -14.67
CA ASP A 54 11.37 -27.26 -15.28
C ASP A 54 10.20 -26.51 -15.92
N SER A 55 8.98 -27.06 -15.84
CA SER A 55 7.79 -26.52 -16.49
C SER A 55 6.72 -26.10 -15.49
N ILE A 56 5.93 -25.09 -15.86
CA ILE A 56 4.81 -24.63 -15.04
C ILE A 56 3.69 -25.68 -15.02
N ASP A 57 3.15 -25.96 -13.83
CA ASP A 57 1.91 -26.73 -13.69
C ASP A 57 0.72 -25.86 -14.11
N TRP A 58 0.39 -25.93 -15.40
CA TRP A 58 -0.72 -25.19 -16.01
C TRP A 58 -2.08 -25.59 -15.47
N ASP A 59 -2.27 -26.86 -15.10
CA ASP A 59 -3.54 -27.33 -14.57
C ASP A 59 -3.83 -26.71 -13.21
N HIS A 60 -2.82 -26.67 -12.33
CA HIS A 60 -2.93 -26.00 -11.04
C HIS A 60 -3.08 -24.49 -11.20
N LEU A 61 -2.30 -23.87 -12.09
CA LEU A 61 -2.39 -22.43 -12.36
C LEU A 61 -3.78 -22.02 -12.85
N ASN A 62 -4.33 -22.72 -13.85
CA ASN A 62 -5.64 -22.42 -14.42
C ASN A 62 -6.77 -22.63 -13.40
N LYS A 63 -6.70 -23.67 -12.57
CA LYS A 63 -7.65 -23.87 -11.46
C LYS A 63 -7.61 -22.69 -10.49
N LYS A 64 -6.41 -22.23 -10.11
CA LYS A 64 -6.24 -21.12 -9.17
C LYS A 64 -6.70 -19.77 -9.77
N ILE A 65 -6.42 -19.53 -11.06
CA ILE A 65 -6.95 -18.37 -11.79
C ILE A 65 -8.48 -18.41 -11.82
N SER A 66 -9.10 -19.54 -12.15
CA SER A 66 -10.56 -19.67 -12.19
C SER A 66 -11.22 -19.42 -10.83
N LEU A 67 -10.60 -19.88 -9.73
CA LEU A 67 -11.04 -19.56 -8.38
C LEU A 67 -10.94 -18.05 -8.12
N MET A 68 -9.84 -17.41 -8.53
CA MET A 68 -9.65 -15.97 -8.37
C MET A 68 -10.63 -15.15 -9.21
N ASP A 69 -10.94 -15.56 -10.43
CA ASP A 69 -11.96 -14.93 -11.29
C ASP A 69 -13.35 -14.97 -10.63
N THR A 70 -13.62 -15.98 -9.79
CA THR A 70 -14.88 -16.09 -9.05
C THR A 70 -14.98 -15.08 -7.91
N VAL A 71 -13.88 -14.82 -7.18
CA VAL A 71 -13.86 -13.93 -6.01
C VAL A 71 -13.46 -12.48 -6.33
N LEU A 72 -12.67 -12.28 -7.38
CA LEU A 72 -12.10 -11.00 -7.79
C LEU A 72 -12.23 -10.84 -9.33
N PRO A 73 -13.46 -10.82 -9.87
CA PRO A 73 -13.72 -10.82 -11.32
C PRO A 73 -13.16 -9.59 -12.05
N GLN A 74 -12.89 -8.50 -11.32
CA GLN A 74 -12.26 -7.29 -11.85
C GLN A 74 -10.76 -7.47 -12.14
N TYR A 75 -10.11 -8.45 -11.54
CA TYR A 75 -8.69 -8.70 -11.75
C TYR A 75 -8.46 -9.70 -12.86
N ARG A 76 -7.42 -9.46 -13.64
CA ARG A 76 -6.95 -10.35 -14.70
C ARG A 76 -5.48 -10.67 -14.48
N LEU A 77 -5.03 -11.76 -15.09
CA LEU A 77 -3.61 -12.05 -15.20
C LEU A 77 -2.93 -10.95 -16.02
N ILE A 78 -2.11 -10.14 -15.35
CA ILE A 78 -1.42 -9.00 -15.98
C ILE A 78 0.07 -9.26 -16.13
N GLY A 79 0.65 -10.10 -15.28
CA GLY A 79 2.09 -10.15 -15.12
C GLY A 79 2.61 -11.41 -14.45
N LEU A 80 3.93 -11.56 -14.50
CA LEU A 80 4.68 -12.51 -13.69
C LEU A 80 5.59 -11.76 -12.73
N TYR A 81 5.94 -12.41 -11.63
CA TYR A 81 7.02 -11.95 -10.80
C TYR A 81 8.08 -13.03 -10.56
N GLN A 82 9.30 -12.56 -10.31
CA GLN A 82 10.43 -13.38 -9.88
C GLN A 82 11.06 -12.78 -8.64
N ILE A 83 11.46 -13.65 -7.73
CA ILE A 83 12.27 -13.33 -6.56
C ILE A 83 13.70 -13.69 -6.92
N ASN A 84 14.59 -12.70 -6.93
CA ASN A 84 15.99 -12.89 -7.28
C ASN A 84 16.90 -12.06 -6.37
N GLU A 85 18.19 -12.38 -6.32
CA GLU A 85 19.16 -11.57 -5.58
C GLU A 85 19.35 -10.20 -6.25
N ASN A 86 19.34 -10.17 -7.58
CA ASN A 86 19.47 -8.96 -8.38
C ASN A 86 18.14 -8.59 -9.06
N ILE A 87 17.83 -7.29 -9.10
CA ILE A 87 16.62 -6.75 -9.75
C ILE A 87 16.69 -6.66 -11.28
N SER A 88 17.69 -7.30 -11.91
CA SER A 88 17.89 -7.29 -13.36
C SER A 88 17.48 -8.61 -14.00
N PRO A 89 16.92 -8.60 -15.23
CA PRO A 89 16.54 -9.83 -15.92
C PRO A 89 17.74 -10.75 -16.14
N ASN A 90 17.58 -12.04 -15.85
CA ASN A 90 18.57 -13.08 -16.12
C ASN A 90 18.07 -14.04 -17.23
N GLU A 91 18.86 -15.05 -17.58
CA GLU A 91 18.44 -16.05 -18.58
C GLU A 91 17.22 -16.85 -18.10
N GLU A 92 17.07 -17.08 -16.79
CA GLU A 92 15.88 -17.74 -16.23
C GLU A 92 14.62 -16.87 -16.40
N THR A 93 14.74 -15.55 -16.29
CA THR A 93 13.66 -14.59 -16.58
C THR A 93 13.13 -14.78 -18.00
N LYS A 94 14.03 -14.91 -18.99
CA LYS A 94 13.66 -15.10 -20.39
C LYS A 94 12.96 -16.42 -20.62
N LEU A 95 13.51 -17.52 -20.07
CA LEU A 95 12.89 -18.84 -20.16
C LEU A 95 11.47 -18.86 -19.57
N MET A 96 11.27 -18.17 -18.45
CA MET A 96 9.95 -18.05 -17.84
C MET A 96 8.98 -17.24 -18.71
N ILE A 97 9.43 -16.14 -19.30
CA ILE A 97 8.62 -15.36 -20.24
C ILE A 97 8.21 -16.20 -21.45
N GLU A 98 9.13 -17.00 -21.99
CA GLU A 98 8.88 -17.89 -23.12
C GLU A 98 7.82 -18.95 -22.80
N GLN A 99 7.83 -19.54 -21.59
CA GLN A 99 6.79 -20.49 -21.19
C GLN A 99 5.40 -19.82 -21.19
N PHE A 100 5.32 -18.52 -20.91
CA PHE A 100 4.09 -17.74 -20.94
C PHE A 100 3.82 -17.02 -22.26
N ALA A 101 4.56 -17.29 -23.34
CA ALA A 101 4.39 -16.59 -24.63
C ALA A 101 2.97 -16.72 -25.22
N ASN A 102 2.26 -17.81 -24.92
CA ASN A 102 0.87 -18.01 -25.34
C ASN A 102 -0.16 -17.33 -24.43
N SER A 103 0.27 -16.78 -23.31
CA SER A 103 -0.57 -16.06 -22.34
C SER A 103 -0.48 -14.57 -22.61
N ASN A 104 -1.61 -13.86 -22.50
CA ASN A 104 -1.68 -12.40 -22.69
C ASN A 104 -1.07 -11.63 -21.50
N ILE A 105 0.19 -11.90 -21.18
CA ILE A 105 0.92 -11.25 -20.08
C ILE A 105 1.54 -9.97 -20.60
N LEU A 106 1.46 -8.91 -19.80
CA LEU A 106 1.88 -7.56 -20.20
C LEU A 106 3.20 -7.15 -19.53
N ILE A 107 3.43 -7.60 -18.29
CA ILE A 107 4.53 -7.11 -17.46
C ILE A 107 5.27 -8.23 -16.73
N TYR A 108 6.51 -7.95 -16.39
CA TYR A 108 7.34 -8.80 -15.56
C TYR A 108 7.93 -7.99 -14.41
N VAL A 109 7.87 -8.48 -13.17
CA VAL A 109 8.38 -7.75 -11.99
C VAL A 109 9.42 -8.58 -11.25
N ILE A 110 10.59 -8.01 -11.03
CA ILE A 110 11.66 -8.64 -10.26
C ILE A 110 11.73 -8.01 -8.88
N PHE A 111 11.62 -8.84 -7.84
CA PHE A 111 11.79 -8.48 -6.44
C PHE A 111 13.18 -8.90 -5.97
N GLY A 112 13.96 -7.92 -5.50
CA GLY A 112 15.33 -8.12 -5.02
C GLY A 112 15.36 -8.57 -3.56
N LEU A 113 16.05 -9.68 -3.26
CA LEU A 113 16.27 -10.15 -1.88
C LEU A 113 17.31 -9.31 -1.13
N ASN A 114 18.34 -8.84 -1.84
CA ASN A 114 19.49 -8.14 -1.28
C ASN A 114 19.60 -6.69 -1.78
N SER A 115 18.49 -6.07 -2.20
CA SER A 115 18.51 -4.70 -2.68
C SER A 115 18.88 -3.75 -1.53
N THR A 116 20.16 -3.36 -1.46
CA THR A 116 20.67 -2.27 -0.61
C THR A 116 20.24 -0.89 -1.12
N ASP A 117 19.78 -0.81 -2.37
CA ASP A 117 19.19 0.38 -2.95
C ASP A 117 17.70 0.50 -2.61
N ASP A 118 17.18 1.73 -2.57
CA ASP A 118 15.78 2.11 -2.30
C ASP A 118 14.73 1.45 -3.25
N GLN A 119 15.14 0.57 -4.17
CA GLN A 119 14.29 -0.09 -5.16
C GLN A 119 14.15 -1.60 -4.88
N ILE A 120 13.12 -1.94 -4.09
CA ILE A 120 12.77 -3.32 -3.72
C ILE A 120 12.20 -4.12 -4.91
N ALA A 121 11.60 -3.42 -5.88
CA ALA A 121 10.95 -4.02 -7.03
C ALA A 121 11.22 -3.21 -8.30
N LYS A 122 11.49 -3.91 -9.40
CA LYS A 122 11.64 -3.30 -10.72
C LYS A 122 10.82 -4.05 -11.75
N ALA A 123 10.02 -3.31 -12.51
CA ALA A 123 9.16 -3.87 -13.53
C ALA A 123 9.74 -3.67 -14.93
N TYR A 124 9.39 -4.60 -15.81
CA TYR A 124 9.85 -4.71 -17.19
C TYR A 124 8.68 -5.05 -18.09
N THR A 125 8.72 -4.57 -19.33
CA THR A 125 7.85 -5.05 -20.41
C THR A 125 8.22 -6.48 -20.79
N VAL A 126 7.26 -7.24 -21.28
CA VAL A 126 7.49 -8.62 -21.75
C VAL A 126 8.19 -8.64 -23.12
N ASP A 127 7.91 -7.67 -23.99
CA ASP A 127 8.35 -7.68 -25.39
C ASP A 127 9.86 -7.36 -25.56
N ASP A 128 10.35 -6.33 -24.87
CA ASP A 128 11.70 -5.80 -25.04
C ASP A 128 12.51 -5.74 -23.73
N LEU A 129 11.95 -6.21 -22.61
CA LEU A 129 12.55 -6.12 -21.27
C LEU A 129 13.00 -4.68 -20.94
N SER A 130 12.27 -3.68 -21.44
CA SER A 130 12.52 -2.29 -21.13
C SER A 130 12.00 -1.97 -19.71
N PRO A 131 12.76 -1.24 -18.90
CA PRO A 131 12.38 -0.95 -17.53
C PRO A 131 11.19 0.02 -17.49
N ILE A 132 10.18 -0.31 -16.69
CA ILE A 132 8.98 0.50 -16.50
C ILE A 132 9.03 1.17 -15.13
N ASN A 133 8.57 2.41 -15.05
CA ASN A 133 8.48 3.12 -13.79
C ASN A 133 7.50 2.41 -12.85
N THR A 134 7.96 2.08 -11.65
CA THR A 134 7.21 1.29 -10.67
C THR A 134 6.96 2.14 -9.43
N ARG A 135 5.70 2.19 -8.99
CA ARG A 135 5.29 2.91 -7.78
C ARG A 135 4.52 1.98 -6.86
N ILE A 136 4.83 2.04 -5.57
CA ILE A 136 4.01 1.38 -4.56
C ILE A 136 2.78 2.26 -4.30
N GLN A 137 1.60 1.69 -4.46
CA GLN A 137 0.34 2.32 -4.14
C GLN A 137 -0.20 1.69 -2.86
N THR A 138 -0.63 2.52 -1.93
CA THR A 138 -1.35 2.08 -0.75
C THR A 138 -2.71 2.76 -0.74
N THR A 139 -3.77 1.97 -0.59
CA THR A 139 -5.08 2.54 -0.26
C THR A 139 -5.08 3.05 1.18
N PHE A 140 -6.00 3.95 1.54
CA PHE A 140 -6.11 4.43 2.93
C PHE A 140 -6.32 3.28 3.92
N ILE A 141 -7.14 2.29 3.55
CA ILE A 141 -7.42 1.11 4.38
C ILE A 141 -6.16 0.26 4.53
N GLU A 142 -5.45 -0.01 3.44
CA GLU A 142 -4.19 -0.74 3.48
C GLU A 142 -3.13 0.00 4.31
N SER A 143 -3.02 1.31 4.13
CA SER A 143 -2.10 2.15 4.91
C SER A 143 -2.43 2.11 6.40
N ALA A 144 -3.72 2.20 6.75
CA ALA A 144 -4.14 2.12 8.15
C ALA A 144 -3.87 0.72 8.74
N ALA A 145 -4.15 -0.34 7.98
CA ALA A 145 -3.88 -1.71 8.39
C ALA A 145 -2.38 -1.99 8.56
N THR A 146 -1.54 -1.59 7.59
CA THR A 146 -0.09 -1.77 7.69
C THR A 146 0.51 -0.93 8.81
N SER A 147 0.10 0.33 8.99
CA SER A 147 0.52 1.15 10.13
C SER A 147 0.08 0.54 11.46
N THR A 148 -1.11 -0.08 11.53
CA THR A 148 -1.56 -0.76 12.76
C THR A 148 -0.66 -1.95 13.07
N ILE A 149 -0.31 -2.78 12.07
CA ILE A 149 0.59 -3.92 12.23
C ILE A 149 1.98 -3.48 12.68
N ILE A 150 2.54 -2.44 12.05
CA ILE A 150 3.89 -1.92 12.34
C ILE A 150 3.94 -1.30 13.74
N ASN A 151 2.94 -0.49 14.10
CA ASN A 151 2.94 0.25 15.37
C ASN A 151 2.49 -0.61 16.56
N HIS A 152 1.81 -1.73 16.32
CA HIS A 152 1.28 -2.60 17.37
C HIS A 152 1.69 -4.06 17.17
N GLN A 153 3.00 -4.29 17.16
CA GLN A 153 3.61 -5.64 17.13
C GLN A 153 3.16 -6.54 18.29
N TYR A 154 2.48 -5.99 19.31
CA TYR A 154 2.09 -6.66 20.55
C TYR A 154 0.62 -7.11 20.64
N TYR A 155 -0.18 -7.09 19.55
CA TYR A 155 -1.55 -7.62 19.64
C TYR A 155 -1.64 -9.11 20.02
N SER A 156 -0.53 -9.86 19.91
CA SER A 156 -0.43 -11.25 20.31
C SER A 156 -0.22 -11.45 21.81
N ASN A 157 0.24 -10.43 22.55
CA ASN A 157 0.56 -10.55 23.98
C ASN A 157 0.10 -9.31 24.76
N GLN A 158 -0.93 -9.51 25.59
CA GLN A 158 -1.45 -8.65 26.66
C GLN A 158 -2.68 -7.79 26.33
N LEU A 159 -3.79 -8.27 26.91
CA LEU A 159 -5.04 -7.58 27.28
C LEU A 159 -4.82 -6.41 28.27
N GLU A 160 -3.78 -5.59 28.11
CA GLU A 160 -3.70 -4.35 28.87
C GLU A 160 -4.47 -3.27 28.11
N LYS A 161 -5.61 -2.89 28.68
CA LYS A 161 -6.42 -1.74 28.28
C LYS A 161 -5.59 -0.46 28.42
N SER A 162 -4.73 -0.19 27.45
CA SER A 162 -4.26 1.15 27.18
C SER A 162 -5.45 1.95 26.66
N ASN A 163 -6.03 2.80 27.51
CA ASN A 163 -7.06 3.77 27.16
C ASN A 163 -6.52 4.93 26.29
N GLN A 164 -5.40 4.74 25.60
CA GLN A 164 -4.86 5.72 24.67
C GLN A 164 -5.06 5.17 23.26
N LEU A 165 -6.13 5.63 22.61
CA LEU A 165 -6.22 5.64 21.15
C LEU A 165 -4.91 6.26 20.62
N PRO A 166 -4.12 5.54 19.81
CA PRO A 166 -2.92 6.10 19.22
C PRO A 166 -3.29 7.35 18.44
N ILE A 167 -2.57 8.42 18.73
CA ILE A 167 -2.78 9.77 18.21
C ILE A 167 -2.66 9.72 16.67
N LYS A 168 -3.64 10.30 15.99
CA LYS A 168 -3.81 10.34 14.52
C LYS A 168 -2.68 11.06 13.73
N ASP A 169 -1.57 11.46 14.35
CA ASP A 169 -0.56 12.34 13.74
C ASP A 169 0.70 11.63 13.19
N ASP A 170 0.88 10.32 13.42
CA ASP A 170 2.10 9.63 12.98
C ASP A 170 2.26 9.62 11.45
N GLY A 171 1.17 9.54 10.68
CA GLY A 171 1.23 9.47 9.21
C GLY A 171 1.78 10.76 8.57
N LEU A 172 1.47 11.93 9.15
CA LEU A 172 1.93 13.21 8.63
C LEU A 172 3.40 13.45 9.00
N ASN A 173 3.80 13.08 10.22
CA ASN A 173 5.19 13.12 10.65
C ASN A 173 6.08 12.16 9.83
N ILE A 174 5.62 10.93 9.57
CA ILE A 174 6.33 10.00 8.69
C ILE A 174 6.48 10.57 7.28
N SER A 175 5.42 11.18 6.74
CA SER A 175 5.46 11.80 5.40
C SER A 175 6.42 12.98 5.34
N LEU A 176 6.48 13.80 6.40
CA LEU A 176 7.43 14.91 6.52
C LEU A 176 8.87 14.40 6.64
N ASN A 177 9.13 13.39 7.47
CA ASN A 177 10.46 12.80 7.61
C ASN A 177 10.95 12.14 6.31
N GLN A 178 10.05 11.50 5.56
CA GLN A 178 10.36 10.97 4.23
C GLN A 178 10.66 12.07 3.22
N LEU A 179 9.95 13.20 3.28
CA LEU A 179 10.22 14.35 2.43
C LEU A 179 11.58 14.97 2.77
N GLU A 180 11.88 15.13 4.06
CA GLU A 180 13.17 15.62 4.57
C GLU A 180 14.32 14.72 4.09
N SER A 181 14.22 13.41 4.32
CA SER A 181 15.23 12.44 3.85
C SER A 181 15.43 12.48 2.33
N LYS A 182 14.34 12.66 1.55
CA LYS A 182 14.43 12.84 0.09
C LYS A 182 15.10 14.16 -0.29
N MET A 183 14.82 15.25 0.42
CA MET A 183 15.49 16.54 0.19
C MET A 183 16.98 16.44 0.52
N GLU A 184 17.36 15.78 1.61
CA GLU A 184 18.76 15.52 1.95
C GLU A 184 19.47 14.70 0.86
N LYS A 185 18.84 13.64 0.35
CA LYS A 185 19.38 12.85 -0.78
C LYS A 185 19.59 13.71 -2.03
N ILE A 186 18.66 14.61 -2.35
CA ILE A 186 18.79 15.53 -3.49
C ILE A 186 19.95 16.52 -3.27
N LEU A 187 20.06 17.10 -2.07
CA LEU A 187 21.14 18.04 -1.73
C LEU A 187 22.51 17.36 -1.79
N ASN A 188 22.64 16.17 -1.20
CA ASN A 188 23.88 15.39 -1.24
C ASN A 188 24.25 14.95 -2.67
N CYS A 189 23.26 14.70 -3.53
CA CYS A 189 23.48 14.38 -4.94
C CYS A 189 23.97 15.62 -5.72
N LEU A 190 23.47 16.81 -5.43
CA LEU A 190 23.91 18.06 -6.06
C LEU A 190 25.38 18.39 -5.81
N ASP A 191 25.92 17.97 -4.67
CA ASP A 191 27.33 18.17 -4.31
C ASP A 191 28.28 17.15 -4.98
N THR A 192 27.76 16.01 -5.42
CA THR A 192 28.53 14.89 -5.98
C THR A 192 28.40 14.71 -7.50
N LEU A 193 27.51 15.48 -8.14
CA LEU A 193 27.23 15.37 -9.58
C LEU A 193 28.24 16.14 -10.47
N PRO A 194 28.54 15.65 -11.69
CA PRO A 194 29.28 16.40 -12.70
C PRO A 194 28.55 17.70 -13.09
N GLU A 195 29.30 18.77 -13.38
CA GLU A 195 28.81 20.12 -13.68
C GLU A 195 27.65 20.16 -14.70
N ASP A 196 27.68 19.31 -15.75
CA ASP A 196 26.65 19.27 -16.80
C ASP A 196 25.29 18.78 -16.30
N LYS A 197 25.28 17.76 -15.41
CA LYS A 197 24.04 17.24 -14.79
C LYS A 197 23.60 18.07 -13.59
N LYS A 198 24.54 18.78 -12.97
CA LYS A 198 24.29 19.68 -11.85
C LYS A 198 23.40 20.85 -12.27
N PHE A 199 23.62 21.41 -13.47
CA PHE A 199 22.81 22.50 -14.01
C PHE A 199 21.35 22.10 -14.25
N GLU A 200 21.10 20.95 -14.89
CA GLU A 200 19.75 20.45 -15.13
C GLU A 200 19.01 20.13 -13.82
N THR A 201 19.71 19.51 -12.88
CA THR A 201 19.15 19.19 -11.55
C THR A 201 18.84 20.48 -10.78
N HIS A 202 19.70 21.50 -10.84
CA HIS A 202 19.43 22.82 -10.25
C HIS A 202 18.18 23.46 -10.84
N LYS A 203 18.00 23.38 -12.16
CA LYS A 203 16.81 23.91 -12.84
C LYS A 203 15.54 23.20 -12.37
N LEU A 204 15.58 21.89 -12.19
CA LEU A 204 14.46 21.10 -11.64
C LEU A 204 14.17 21.48 -10.18
N VAL A 205 15.19 21.67 -9.34
CA VAL A 205 15.02 22.09 -7.94
C VAL A 205 14.45 23.50 -7.83
N VAL A 206 14.91 24.42 -8.67
CA VAL A 206 14.34 25.78 -8.75
C VAL A 206 12.90 25.74 -9.25
N HIS A 207 12.60 24.89 -10.24
CA HIS A 207 11.22 24.69 -10.71
C HIS A 207 10.30 24.16 -9.61
N LEU A 208 10.74 23.13 -8.87
CA LEU A 208 10.02 22.60 -7.71
C LEU A 208 9.82 23.67 -6.62
N SER A 209 10.86 24.46 -6.31
CA SER A 209 10.78 25.54 -5.33
C SER A 209 9.79 26.64 -5.75
N ASN A 210 9.78 27.01 -7.02
CA ASN A 210 8.82 27.98 -7.56
C ASN A 210 7.39 27.41 -7.59
N ARG A 211 7.25 26.09 -7.82
CA ARG A 211 5.96 25.40 -7.74
C ARG A 211 5.43 25.33 -6.30
N LEU A 212 6.31 25.16 -5.32
CA LEU A 212 5.97 25.22 -3.90
C LEU A 212 5.56 26.64 -3.48
N LYS A 213 6.26 27.67 -3.96
CA LYS A 213 5.90 29.08 -3.70
C LYS A 213 4.61 29.52 -4.38
N SER A 214 4.27 28.92 -5.52
CA SER A 214 3.01 29.17 -6.23
C SER A 214 1.85 28.32 -5.72
N TYR A 215 2.10 27.39 -4.79
CA TYR A 215 1.05 26.79 -3.98
C TYR A 215 0.52 27.87 -3.02
N ASP A 216 -0.45 28.66 -3.50
CA ASP A 216 -1.15 29.65 -2.69
C ASP A 216 -2.36 28.97 -2.02
N PRO A 217 -2.31 28.67 -0.70
CA PRO A 217 -3.43 28.10 0.02
C PRO A 217 -4.66 29.01 0.02
N LYS A 218 -4.53 30.28 -0.39
CA LYS A 218 -5.65 31.22 -0.49
C LYS A 218 -6.55 30.98 -1.70
N SER A 219 -6.07 30.32 -2.75
CA SER A 219 -6.89 29.99 -3.93
C SER A 219 -7.92 28.87 -3.67
N GLU A 220 -7.73 28.05 -2.63
CA GLU A 220 -8.66 27.00 -2.17
C GLU A 220 -9.50 27.40 -0.95
N LEU A 221 -9.47 28.66 -0.50
CA LEU A 221 -10.18 29.11 0.72
C LEU A 221 -11.69 28.87 0.69
N SER A 222 -12.32 28.81 -0.48
CA SER A 222 -13.74 28.45 -0.61
C SER A 222 -14.03 26.99 -0.23
N GLY A 223 -13.09 26.07 -0.51
CA GLY A 223 -13.15 24.66 -0.12
C GLY A 223 -12.60 24.39 1.29
N PHE A 224 -11.67 25.22 1.77
CA PHE A 224 -11.13 25.09 3.13
C PHE A 224 -12.16 25.47 4.20
N ASN A 225 -12.98 26.50 3.95
CA ASN A 225 -14.07 26.88 4.86
C ASN A 225 -15.15 25.79 4.97
N SER A 226 -15.50 25.13 3.86
CA SER A 226 -16.48 24.04 3.89
C SER A 226 -15.92 22.77 4.56
N LYS A 227 -14.62 22.47 4.40
CA LYS A 227 -13.93 21.43 5.17
C LYS A 227 -13.89 21.77 6.66
N ALA A 228 -13.56 23.00 7.04
CA ALA A 228 -13.55 23.44 8.43
C ALA A 228 -14.95 23.37 9.06
N GLN A 229 -15.98 23.80 8.34
CA GLN A 229 -17.38 23.66 8.76
C GLN A 229 -17.79 22.18 8.90
N SER A 230 -17.37 21.31 7.98
CA SER A 230 -17.63 19.87 8.06
C SER A 230 -16.92 19.23 9.25
N ILE A 231 -15.69 19.66 9.56
CA ILE A 231 -14.96 19.23 10.76
C ILE A 231 -15.68 19.71 12.03
N GLN A 232 -16.11 20.97 12.08
CA GLN A 232 -16.88 21.50 13.20
C GLN A 232 -18.18 20.72 13.41
N LEU A 233 -18.92 20.45 12.33
CA LEU A 233 -20.12 19.62 12.39
C LEU A 233 -19.80 18.21 12.88
N SER A 234 -18.74 17.58 12.38
CA SER A 234 -18.32 16.25 12.83
C SER A 234 -17.95 16.23 14.32
N ILE A 235 -17.32 17.28 14.84
CA ILE A 235 -17.01 17.42 16.27
C ILE A 235 -18.30 17.54 17.08
N LEU A 236 -19.23 18.41 16.65
CA LEU A 236 -20.53 18.56 17.31
C LEU A 236 -21.33 17.25 17.31
N THR A 237 -21.35 16.52 16.20
CA THR A 237 -22.01 15.22 16.11
C THR A 237 -21.36 14.19 17.03
N SER A 238 -20.02 14.18 17.13
CA SER A 238 -19.30 13.30 18.07
C SER A 238 -19.63 13.64 19.53
N GLN A 239 -19.69 14.93 19.87
CA GLN A 239 -20.09 15.38 21.21
C GLN A 239 -21.54 14.99 21.53
N LEU A 240 -22.45 15.11 20.55
CA LEU A 240 -23.84 14.73 20.72
C LEU A 240 -23.98 13.21 20.94
N ALA A 241 -23.25 12.39 20.18
CA ALA A 241 -23.19 10.94 20.38
C ALA A 241 -22.61 10.56 21.76
N ALA A 242 -21.61 11.31 22.25
CA ALA A 242 -21.06 11.11 23.60
C ALA A 242 -22.10 11.43 24.69
N ILE A 243 -22.87 12.51 24.51
CA ILE A 243 -23.97 12.89 25.41
C ILE A 243 -25.06 11.81 25.39
N ASP A 244 -25.44 11.31 24.22
CA ASP A 244 -26.43 10.22 24.11
C ASP A 244 -25.95 8.93 24.80
N ASN A 245 -24.66 8.61 24.68
CA ASN A 245 -24.07 7.48 25.38
C ASN A 245 -24.08 7.71 26.91
N LEU A 246 -23.76 8.91 27.38
CA LEU A 246 -23.88 9.27 28.80
C LEU A 246 -25.33 9.17 29.30
N ASN A 247 -26.30 9.68 28.53
CA ASN A 247 -27.72 9.58 28.84
C ASN A 247 -28.18 8.12 28.89
N TYR A 248 -27.70 7.29 27.97
CA TYR A 248 -27.94 5.85 27.98
C TYR A 248 -27.34 5.19 29.23
N GLN A 249 -26.11 5.53 29.60
CA GLN A 249 -25.46 5.01 30.81
C GLN A 249 -26.18 5.46 32.08
N ILE A 250 -26.60 6.72 32.17
CA ILE A 250 -27.40 7.25 33.28
C ILE A 250 -28.73 6.53 33.36
N SER A 251 -29.43 6.35 32.23
CA SER A 251 -30.71 5.63 32.18
C SER A 251 -30.56 4.16 32.57
N LYS A 252 -29.48 3.52 32.13
CA LYS A 252 -29.12 2.15 32.51
C LYS A 252 -28.85 2.04 34.02
N ASN A 253 -28.10 2.99 34.57
CA ASN A 253 -27.81 3.05 36.01
C ASN A 253 -29.06 3.35 36.82
N LEU A 254 -29.92 4.28 36.40
CA LEU A 254 -31.19 4.56 37.08
C LEU A 254 -32.13 3.35 37.08
N LYS A 255 -32.18 2.59 35.97
CA LYS A 255 -32.92 1.32 35.93
C LYS A 255 -32.32 0.28 36.89
N SER A 256 -31.00 0.13 36.95
CA SER A 256 -30.37 -0.81 37.88
C SER A 256 -30.56 -0.39 39.35
N TYR A 257 -30.47 0.90 39.67
CA TYR A 257 -30.78 1.44 41.00
C TYR A 257 -32.27 1.31 41.36
N GLY A 258 -33.18 1.55 40.41
CA GLY A 258 -34.62 1.39 40.61
C GLY A 258 -35.07 -0.07 40.82
N ILE A 259 -34.32 -1.03 40.27
CA ILE A 259 -34.52 -2.47 40.51
C ILE A 259 -33.98 -2.84 41.90
N ASN A 260 -32.82 -2.31 42.31
CA ASN A 260 -32.20 -2.62 43.60
C ASN A 260 -32.87 -1.92 44.81
N SER A 261 -33.51 -0.76 44.61
CA SER A 261 -34.22 -0.04 45.69
C SER A 261 -35.60 -0.62 45.97
N ARG A 262 -36.28 -1.19 44.96
CA ARG A 262 -37.57 -1.88 45.11
C ARG A 262 -37.46 -3.23 45.81
N SER A 263 -36.34 -3.93 45.67
CA SER A 263 -36.09 -5.18 46.38
C SER A 263 -35.68 -4.99 47.85
N GLN A 264 -35.32 -3.78 48.28
CA GLN A 264 -35.08 -3.46 49.71
C GLN A 264 -36.33 -2.94 50.44
N THR A 265 -37.37 -2.48 49.72
CA THR A 265 -38.60 -1.94 50.34
C THR A 265 -39.68 -2.99 50.62
N GLN A 266 -39.49 -4.25 50.24
CA GLN A 266 -40.43 -5.36 50.52
C GLN A 266 -40.04 -6.24 51.72
N SER A 267 -39.07 -5.81 52.53
CA SER A 267 -38.51 -6.59 53.64
C SER A 267 -38.70 -5.95 55.03
N ASN A 268 -39.75 -5.14 55.23
CA ASN A 268 -40.17 -4.65 56.55
C ASN A 268 -41.66 -4.87 56.74
#